data_AF-A0A8T6TK45-F1
#
_entry.id   AF-A0A8T6TK45-F1
#
_cell.length_a   1.000
_cell.length_b   1.000
_cell.length_c   1.000
_cell.angle_alpha   90.00
_cell.angle_beta   90.00
_cell.angle_gamma   90.00
#
_symmetry.space_group_name_H-M   'P 1'
#
loop_
_entity.id
_entity.type
_entity.pdbx_description
1 polymer ?
#
loop_
_entity_poly.entity_id
_entity_poly.type
_entity_poly.pdbx_seq_one_letter_code
_entity_poly.pdbx_strand_id
1 'polypeptide(L)' 'DVVSVGACPIPVLNFHVSQGDYVAGVYITASHNPPEYNGIRWRNPDGSGYTDDNQRIKEMYFAGEGARPG' A
#
# COMPACT_ATOMS: atom_id res chain seq x y z
N ASP A 1 8.00 5.73 -10.79
CA ASP A 1 7.29 4.89 -11.78
C ASP A 1 6.18 4.12 -11.05
N VAL A 2 5.12 3.69 -11.75
CA VAL A 2 3.99 2.97 -11.14
C VAL A 2 3.55 1.82 -12.06
N VAL A 3 3.46 0.62 -11.51
CA VAL A 3 2.96 -0.57 -12.21
C VAL A 3 1.59 -0.93 -11.65
N SER A 4 0.58 -1.05 -12.52
CA SER A 4 -0.76 -1.53 -12.14
C SER A 4 -0.87 -3.03 -12.43
N VAL A 5 -1.22 -3.80 -11.40
CA VAL A 5 -1.38 -5.27 -11.48
C VAL A 5 -2.84 -5.72 -11.61
N GLY A 6 -3.79 -4.78 -11.63
CA GLY A 6 -5.22 -5.08 -11.66
C GLY A 6 -5.73 -5.74 -10.37
N ALA A 7 -6.88 -6.42 -10.46
CA ALA A 7 -7.47 -7.14 -9.34
C ALA A 7 -6.77 -8.49 -9.13
N CYS A 8 -6.27 -8.74 -7.92
CA CYS A 8 -5.70 -10.03 -7.54
C CYS A 8 -5.94 -10.33 -6.04
N PRO A 9 -5.52 -11.49 -5.54
CA PRO A 9 -5.46 -11.73 -4.10
C PRO A 9 -4.27 -10.99 -3.45
N ILE A 10 -4.41 -10.57 -2.20
CA ILE A 10 -3.32 -9.93 -1.43
C ILE A 10 -2.00 -10.73 -1.46
N PRO A 11 -2.00 -12.08 -1.29
CA PRO A 11 -0.75 -12.84 -1.35
C PRO A 11 -0.02 -12.75 -2.70
N VAL A 12 -0.76 -12.56 -3.80
CA VAL A 12 -0.17 -12.42 -5.15
C VAL A 12 0.56 -11.08 -5.27
N LEU A 13 -0.03 -9.99 -4.79
CA LEU A 13 0.67 -8.70 -4.73
C LEU A 13 1.90 -8.80 -3.83
N ASN A 14 1.76 -9.36 -2.62
CA ASN A 14 2.87 -9.47 -1.67
C ASN A 14 4.07 -10.20 -2.29
N PHE A 15 3.81 -11.32 -2.99
CA PHE A 15 4.84 -12.06 -3.70
C PHE A 15 5.43 -11.25 -4.87
N HIS A 16 4.59 -10.59 -5.67
CA HIS A 16 5.08 -9.78 -6.78
C HIS A 16 5.98 -8.63 -6.32
N VAL A 17 5.61 -7.96 -5.22
CA VAL A 17 6.41 -6.89 -4.61
C VAL A 17 7.73 -7.45 -4.08
N SER A 18 7.70 -8.57 -3.36
CA SER A 18 8.90 -9.16 -2.74
C SER A 18 9.91 -9.75 -3.73
N GLN A 19 9.50 -10.03 -4.96
CA GLN A 19 10.38 -10.57 -6.00
C GLN A 19 10.85 -9.51 -7.02
N GLY A 20 10.23 -8.33 -7.01
CA GLY A 20 10.55 -7.24 -7.94
C GLY A 20 11.45 -6.17 -7.31
N ASP A 21 11.90 -5.22 -8.14
CA ASP A 21 12.60 -4.03 -7.67
C ASP A 21 11.61 -2.90 -7.41
N TYR A 22 10.82 -3.07 -6.34
CA TYR A 22 9.77 -2.13 -5.94
C TYR A 22 10.09 -1.52 -4.58
N VAL A 23 9.92 -0.20 -4.48
CA VAL A 23 10.09 0.53 -3.20
C VAL A 23 8.90 0.36 -2.26
N ALA A 24 7.72 0.01 -2.77
CA ALA A 24 6.52 -0.29 -2.00
C ALA A 24 5.44 -0.92 -2.89
N GLY A 25 4.47 -1.58 -2.25
CA GLY A 25 3.21 -1.97 -2.87
C GLY A 25 2.02 -1.28 -2.21
N VAL A 26 0.92 -1.14 -2.95
CA VAL A 26 -0.34 -0.62 -2.39
C VAL A 26 -1.53 -1.44 -2.88
N TYR A 27 -2.51 -1.62 -2.00
CA TYR A 27 -3.75 -2.33 -2.29
C TYR A 27 -4.98 -1.50 -1.94
N ILE A 28 -5.95 -1.49 -2.84
CA ILE A 28 -7.27 -0.91 -2.59
C ILE A 28 -8.19 -2.07 -2.18
N THR A 29 -8.49 -2.20 -0.89
CA THR A 29 -9.29 -3.31 -0.35
C THR A 29 -9.88 -2.98 1.01
N ALA A 30 -11.04 -3.55 1.28
CA ALA A 30 -11.68 -3.56 2.59
C ALA A 30 -11.51 -4.92 3.32
N SER A 31 -10.64 -5.80 2.83
CA SER A 31 -10.48 -7.19 3.27
C SER A 31 -11.81 -7.96 3.25
N HIS A 32 -12.49 -8.08 4.40
CA HIS A 32 -13.75 -8.80 4.56
C HIS A 32 -14.92 -7.86 4.90
N ASN A 33 -14.67 -6.54 4.88
CA ASN A 33 -15.70 -5.59 5.19
C ASN A 33 -16.76 -5.56 4.08
N PRO A 34 -18.00 -5.21 4.42
CA PRO A 34 -19.06 -4.96 3.45
C PRO A 34 -18.63 -4.02 2.30
N PRO A 35 -19.30 -4.09 1.13
CA PRO A 35 -18.89 -3.39 -0.09
C PRO A 35 -18.91 -1.87 0.02
N GLU A 36 -19.67 -1.30 0.97
CA GLU A 36 -19.67 0.12 1.26
C GLU A 36 -18.33 0.63 1.86
N TYR A 37 -17.50 -0.28 2.38
CA TYR A 37 -16.18 0.05 2.89
C TYR A 37 -15.12 -0.17 1.82
N ASN A 38 -14.09 0.69 1.86
CA ASN A 38 -12.85 0.47 1.13
C ASN A 38 -11.69 1.03 1.95
N GLY A 39 -10.46 0.72 1.54
CA GLY A 39 -9.26 1.15 2.24
C GLY A 39 -8.03 1.03 1.39
N ILE A 40 -6.97 1.68 1.84
CA ILE A 40 -5.64 1.62 1.23
C ILE A 40 -4.75 0.84 2.18
N ARG A 41 -4.03 -0.16 1.67
CA ARG A 41 -3.12 -0.99 2.45
C ARG A 41 -1.74 -1.01 1.81
N TRP A 42 -0.74 -0.58 2.57
CA TRP A 42 0.66 -0.48 2.12
C TRP A 42 1.45 -1.78 2.36
N ARG A 43 2.51 -1.96 1.55
CA ARG A 43 3.45 -3.08 1.57
C ARG A 43 4.88 -2.61 1.45
N ASN A 44 5.74 -3.22 2.25
CA ASN A 44 7.19 -3.05 2.18
C ASN A 44 7.75 -3.72 0.92
N PRO A 45 8.97 -3.34 0.48
CA PRO A 45 9.67 -4.03 -0.60
C PRO A 45 9.76 -5.54 -0.42
N ASP A 46 9.81 -6.04 0.82
CA ASP A 46 9.84 -7.48 1.12
C ASP A 46 8.45 -8.16 1.07
N GLY A 47 7.39 -7.42 0.73
CA GLY A 47 6.01 -7.89 0.68
C GLY A 47 5.29 -7.92 2.05
N SER A 48 5.97 -7.55 3.13
CA SER A 48 5.34 -7.45 4.46
C SER A 48 4.41 -6.23 4.56
N GLY A 49 3.49 -6.25 5.52
CA GLY A 49 2.56 -5.15 5.75
C GLY A 49 3.16 -4.03 6.59
N TYR A 50 2.81 -2.79 6.29
CA TYR A 50 3.15 -1.66 7.15
C TYR A 50 2.42 -1.80 8.48
N THR A 51 3.14 -1.58 9.58
CA THR A 51 2.59 -1.46 10.94
C THR A 51 2.77 -0.02 11.43
N ASP A 52 3.93 0.28 12.02
CA ASP A 52 4.26 1.59 12.60
C ASP A 52 4.34 2.67 11.52
N ASP A 53 4.75 2.32 10.31
CA ASP A 53 4.78 3.21 9.15
C ASP A 53 3.39 3.80 8.81
N ASN A 54 2.29 3.13 9.17
CA ASN A 54 0.96 3.70 8.97
C ASN A 54 0.75 4.97 9.81
N GLN A 55 1.34 5.06 11.00
CA GLN A 55 1.25 6.27 11.82
C GLN A 55 2.03 7.41 11.16
N ARG A 56 3.22 7.12 10.64
CA ARG A 56 4.01 8.12 9.89
C ARG A 56 3.26 8.63 8.66
N ILE A 57 2.64 7.73 7.89
CA ILE A 57 1.80 8.12 6.74
C ILE A 57 0.64 9.01 7.17
N LYS A 58 -0.02 8.66 8.28
CA LYS A 58 -1.11 9.43 8.86
C LYS A 58 -0.64 10.83 9.26
N GLU A 59 0.49 10.94 9.93
CA GLU A 59 1.09 12.23 10.33
C GLU A 59 1.40 13.10 9.11
N MET A 60 2.06 12.55 8.08
CA MET A 60 2.36 13.27 6.83
C MET A 60 1.07 13.79 6.16
N TYR A 61 0.02 12.97 6.13
CA TYR A 61 -1.27 13.37 5.57
C TYR A 61 -1.91 14.55 6.33
N PHE A 62 -1.94 14.49 7.67
CA PHE A 62 -2.56 15.55 8.49
C PHE A 62 -1.68 16.81 8.61
N ALA A 63 -0.37 16.68 8.46
CA ALA A 63 0.55 17.82 8.41
C ALA A 63 0.39 18.64 7.11
N GLY A 64 -0.36 18.15 6.12
CA GLY A 64 -0.43 18.77 4.80
C GLY A 64 0.86 18.60 3.99
N GLU A 65 1.78 17.77 4.47
CA GLU A 65 3.00 17.37 3.78
C GLU A 65 2.68 16.31 2.70
N GLY A 66 1.72 16.63 1.84
CA GLY A 66 1.51 15.94 0.56
C GLY A 66 2.39 16.52 -0.55
N ALA A 67 3.46 17.23 -0.20
CA ALA A 67 4.34 17.89 -1.15
C ALA A 67 5.14 16.83 -1.92
N ARG A 68 4.92 16.80 -3.24
CA ARG A 68 5.64 15.99 -4.21
C ARG A 68 7.14 16.02 -3.87
N PRO A 69 7.82 14.88 -3.69
CA PRO A 69 9.27 14.87 -3.75
C PRO A 69 9.65 15.38 -5.14
N GLY A 70 10.49 16.41 -5.19
CA GLY A 70 11.09 16.91 -6.42
C GLY A 70 12.04 15.89 -7.05
#